data_AF-A0A923CSK8-F1
#
_entry.id   AF-A0A923CSK8-F1
#
_cell.length_a   1.000
_cell.length_b   1.000
_cell.length_c   1.000
_cell.angle_alpha   90.00
_cell.angle_beta   90.00
_cell.angle_gamma   90.00
#
_symmetry.space_group_name_H-M   'P 1'
#
loop_
_entity.id
_entity.type
_entity.pdbx_description
1 polymer ?
#
loop_
_entity_poly.entity_id
_entity_poly.type
_entity_poly.pdbx_seq_one_letter_code
_entity_poly.pdbx_strand_id
1 'polypeptide(L)'
;MGLKELLEKNKSAIVKKWMDVVVNTYPIDTSQFLKSQTDRFANPVGNAISEGLSSIFDELVSGPDWEKVKLFLDPIIRIRAIQNFTPSQATFFILPLKSIVHEKCKNQLEKNDGLKEVRLFNENVDRLLFLAFDIYMECREKIYSLKANEEKNIVFKAFKRAGLIAEISEEQPDLNKSTI
;
A
#
# COMPACT_ATOMS: atom_id res chain seq x y z
N MET A 1 -26.50 18.90 10.06
CA MET A 1 -25.44 17.93 10.36
C MET A 1 -24.73 17.66 9.06
N GLY A 2 -23.48 18.11 8.94
CA GLY A 2 -22.68 17.97 7.72
C GLY A 2 -22.22 16.52 7.53
N LEU A 3 -21.74 16.16 6.34
CA LEU A 3 -21.21 14.82 6.05
C LEU A 3 -20.07 14.47 7.02
N LYS A 4 -19.18 15.43 7.30
CA LYS A 4 -18.05 15.23 8.22
C LYS A 4 -18.50 14.68 9.58
N GLU A 5 -19.48 15.32 10.21
CA GLU A 5 -20.01 14.92 11.52
C GLU A 5 -20.65 13.52 11.47
N LEU A 6 -21.31 13.18 10.34
CA LEU A 6 -21.87 11.85 10.14
C LEU A 6 -20.79 10.79 9.99
N LEU A 7 -19.71 11.09 9.27
CA LEU A 7 -18.58 10.20 9.08
C LEU A 7 -17.84 9.97 10.40
N GLU A 8 -17.59 11.02 11.19
CA GLU A 8 -16.99 10.93 12.52
C GLU A 8 -17.85 10.07 13.45
N LYS A 9 -19.17 10.32 13.49
CA LYS A 9 -20.10 9.53 14.32
C LYS A 9 -20.15 8.06 13.92
N ASN A 10 -19.99 7.74 12.64
CA ASN A 10 -20.04 6.37 12.12
C ASN A 10 -18.66 5.73 11.92
N LYS A 11 -17.55 6.40 12.28
CA LYS A 11 -16.17 5.99 12.01
C LYS A 11 -15.92 4.53 12.37
N SER A 12 -16.19 4.15 13.61
CA SER A 12 -15.93 2.78 14.10
C SER A 12 -16.63 1.72 13.25
N ALA A 13 -17.89 1.95 12.89
CA ALA A 13 -18.65 1.02 12.05
C ALA A 13 -18.14 0.97 10.60
N ILE A 14 -17.74 2.13 10.05
CA ILE A 14 -17.20 2.23 8.69
C ILE A 14 -15.84 1.54 8.61
N VAL A 15 -14.90 1.89 9.49
CA VAL A 15 -13.55 1.31 9.52
C VAL A 15 -13.60 -0.19 9.77
N LYS A 16 -14.47 -0.66 10.67
CA LYS A 16 -14.66 -2.11 10.88
C LYS A 16 -15.12 -2.83 9.62
N LYS A 17 -16.15 -2.30 8.95
CA LYS A 17 -16.65 -2.90 7.68
C LYS A 17 -15.59 -2.82 6.58
N TRP A 18 -14.78 -1.75 6.56
CA TRP A 18 -13.70 -1.59 5.61
C TRP A 18 -12.56 -2.59 5.87
N MET A 19 -12.21 -2.81 7.13
CA MET A 19 -11.27 -3.84 7.55
C MET A 19 -11.76 -5.24 7.12
N ASP A 20 -13.04 -5.54 7.32
CA ASP A 20 -13.62 -6.81 6.83
C ASP A 20 -13.45 -6.99 5.32
N VAL A 21 -13.65 -5.93 4.53
CA VAL A 21 -13.39 -5.95 3.08
C VAL A 21 -11.93 -6.28 2.79
N VAL A 22 -10.98 -5.65 3.48
CA VAL A 22 -9.55 -5.94 3.29
C VAL A 22 -9.25 -7.39 3.64
N VAL A 23 -9.65 -7.85 4.82
CA VAL A 23 -9.31 -9.18 5.31
C VAL A 23 -9.94 -10.27 4.44
N ASN A 24 -11.13 -10.04 3.88
CA ASN A 24 -11.79 -11.00 2.99
C ASN A 24 -11.14 -11.10 1.59
N THR A 25 -10.14 -10.27 1.28
CA THR A 25 -9.30 -10.46 0.07
C THR A 25 -8.23 -11.54 0.23
N TYR A 26 -8.01 -12.00 1.46
CA TYR A 26 -7.09 -13.09 1.77
C TYR A 26 -7.79 -14.46 1.67
N PRO A 27 -7.03 -15.57 1.53
CA PRO A 27 -7.57 -16.91 1.69
C PRO A 27 -8.22 -17.09 3.06
N ILE A 28 -9.25 -17.96 3.13
CA ILE A 28 -10.12 -18.14 4.31
C ILE A 28 -9.32 -18.32 5.61
N ASP A 29 -8.30 -19.17 5.60
CA ASP A 29 -7.49 -19.46 6.80
C ASP A 29 -6.72 -18.22 7.28
N THR A 30 -6.14 -17.46 6.35
CA THR A 30 -5.46 -16.20 6.66
C THR A 30 -6.46 -15.15 7.14
N SER A 31 -7.63 -15.06 6.52
CA SER A 31 -8.69 -14.14 6.95
C SER A 31 -9.15 -14.43 8.37
N GLN A 32 -9.34 -15.70 8.73
CA GLN A 32 -9.72 -16.11 10.09
C GLN A 32 -8.65 -15.74 11.11
N PHE A 33 -7.38 -16.02 10.80
CA PHE A 33 -6.25 -15.65 11.65
C PHE A 33 -6.17 -14.14 11.88
N LEU A 34 -6.26 -13.35 10.80
CA LEU A 34 -6.19 -11.88 10.87
C LEU A 34 -7.34 -11.28 11.71
N LYS A 35 -8.50 -11.95 11.79
CA LYS A 35 -9.66 -11.52 12.60
C LYS A 35 -9.61 -12.00 14.05
N SER A 36 -9.11 -13.21 14.30
CA SER A 36 -9.16 -13.84 15.63
C SER A 36 -7.98 -13.46 16.52
N GLN A 37 -6.82 -13.15 15.93
CA GLN A 37 -5.63 -12.81 16.69
C GLN A 37 -5.54 -11.30 16.96
N THR A 38 -5.76 -10.92 18.22
CA THR A 38 -5.75 -9.51 18.67
C THR A 38 -4.39 -9.03 19.14
N ASP A 39 -3.44 -9.93 19.45
CA ASP A 39 -2.11 -9.54 19.88
C ASP A 39 -1.31 -8.94 18.70
N ARG A 40 -0.75 -7.75 18.91
CA ARG A 40 -0.05 -6.99 17.86
C ARG A 40 1.26 -7.63 17.40
N PHE A 41 1.90 -8.43 18.25
CA PHE A 41 3.14 -9.11 17.92
C PHE A 41 2.87 -10.43 17.20
N ALA A 42 1.78 -11.12 17.56
CA ALA A 42 1.30 -12.31 16.88
C ALA A 42 0.61 -11.99 15.54
N ASN A 43 0.00 -10.80 15.39
CA ASN A 43 -0.69 -10.35 14.17
C ASN A 43 -0.23 -8.96 13.70
N PRO A 44 1.05 -8.82 13.29
CA PRO A 44 1.60 -7.54 12.86
C PRO A 44 0.92 -7.00 11.59
N VAL A 45 0.51 -7.89 10.68
CA VAL A 45 -0.19 -7.52 9.44
C VAL A 45 -1.58 -6.96 9.74
N GLY A 46 -2.38 -7.68 10.54
CA GLY A 46 -3.71 -7.22 10.91
C GLY A 46 -3.68 -5.89 11.66
N ASN A 47 -2.69 -5.71 12.57
CA ASN A 47 -2.51 -4.44 13.27
C ASN A 47 -2.14 -3.29 12.31
N ALA A 48 -1.16 -3.50 11.42
CA ALA A 48 -0.76 -2.49 10.45
C ALA A 48 -1.91 -2.06 9.53
N ILE A 49 -2.73 -3.03 9.08
CA ILE A 49 -3.93 -2.73 8.28
C ILE A 49 -4.94 -1.95 9.12
N SER A 50 -5.29 -2.42 10.32
CA SER A 50 -6.31 -1.75 11.14
C SER A 50 -5.93 -0.31 11.50
N GLU A 51 -4.68 -0.09 11.91
CA GLU A 51 -4.16 1.22 12.26
C GLU A 51 -4.11 2.14 11.03
N GLY A 52 -3.56 1.64 9.91
CA GLY A 52 -3.48 2.40 8.67
C GLY A 52 -4.87 2.78 8.13
N LEU A 53 -5.84 1.86 8.10
CA LEU A 53 -7.20 2.16 7.64
C LEU A 53 -7.89 3.20 8.53
N SER A 54 -7.73 3.11 9.86
CA SER A 54 -8.30 4.12 10.77
C SER A 54 -7.71 5.50 10.51
N SER A 55 -6.39 5.60 10.39
CA SER A 55 -5.69 6.87 10.18
C SER A 55 -5.98 7.46 8.79
N ILE A 56 -6.02 6.64 7.74
CA ILE A 56 -6.42 7.08 6.40
C ILE A 56 -7.85 7.62 6.42
N PHE A 57 -8.77 6.96 7.13
CA PHE A 57 -10.15 7.43 7.23
C PHE A 57 -10.22 8.80 7.93
N ASP A 58 -9.45 9.02 8.99
CA ASP A 58 -9.39 10.31 9.69
C ASP A 58 -8.91 11.45 8.78
N GLU A 59 -7.87 11.19 7.98
CA GLU A 59 -7.34 12.15 7.01
C GLU A 59 -8.36 12.44 5.89
N LEU A 60 -9.04 11.41 5.37
CA LEU A 60 -10.08 11.59 4.35
C LEU A 60 -11.26 12.45 4.84
N VAL A 61 -11.61 12.34 6.12
CA VAL A 61 -12.71 13.10 6.74
C VAL A 61 -12.30 14.53 7.10
N SER A 62 -11.04 14.73 7.48
CA SER A 62 -10.53 16.04 7.95
C SER A 62 -10.07 16.97 6.82
N GLY A 63 -9.91 16.44 5.61
CA GLY A 63 -9.26 17.13 4.50
C GLY A 63 -7.85 16.56 4.33
N PRO A 64 -7.59 15.75 3.30
CA PRO A 64 -6.43 14.87 3.27
C PRO A 64 -5.12 15.63 3.07
N ASP A 65 -4.17 15.42 3.99
CA ASP A 65 -2.75 15.62 3.76
C ASP A 65 -2.18 14.37 3.08
N TRP A 66 -1.94 14.46 1.77
CA TRP A 66 -1.58 13.29 0.96
C TRP A 66 -0.23 12.67 1.33
N GLU A 67 0.68 13.44 1.96
CA GLU A 67 1.93 12.88 2.48
C GLU A 67 1.68 11.99 3.69
N LYS A 68 0.80 12.42 4.61
CA LYS A 68 0.38 11.58 5.75
C LYS A 68 -0.41 10.37 5.31
N VAL A 69 -1.32 10.55 4.35
CA VAL A 69 -2.07 9.43 3.76
C VAL A 69 -1.09 8.41 3.17
N LYS A 70 -0.07 8.86 2.43
CA LYS A 70 0.99 7.98 1.89
C LYS A 70 1.70 7.20 3.00
N LEU A 71 2.07 7.85 4.11
CA LEU A 71 2.73 7.19 5.24
C LEU A 71 1.90 6.04 5.83
N PHE A 72 0.58 6.21 5.95
CA PHE A 72 -0.30 5.15 6.47
C PHE A 72 -0.67 4.09 5.43
N LEU A 73 -0.70 4.46 4.15
CA LEU A 73 -1.06 3.57 3.06
C LEU A 73 0.10 2.66 2.62
N ASP A 74 1.35 3.16 2.66
CA ASP A 74 2.53 2.42 2.19
C ASP A 74 2.68 1.05 2.85
N PRO A 75 2.61 0.91 4.19
CA PRO A 75 2.74 -0.40 4.84
C PRO A 75 1.70 -1.41 4.34
N ILE A 76 0.45 -0.99 4.18
CA ILE A 76 -0.65 -1.85 3.72
C ILE A 76 -0.36 -2.35 2.31
N ILE A 77 -0.03 -1.44 1.41
CA ILE A 77 0.20 -1.77 0.00
C ILE A 77 1.48 -2.58 -0.18
N ARG A 78 2.56 -2.25 0.54
CA ARG A 78 3.83 -2.97 0.49
C ARG A 78 3.70 -4.41 0.96
N ILE A 79 2.96 -4.66 2.06
CA ILE A 79 2.66 -6.02 2.52
C ILE A 79 1.97 -6.81 1.39
N ARG A 80 0.97 -6.22 0.74
CA ARG A 80 0.21 -6.88 -0.34
C ARG A 80 1.04 -7.08 -1.60
N ALA A 81 1.96 -6.17 -1.92
CA ALA A 81 2.88 -6.30 -3.04
C ALA A 81 3.84 -7.49 -2.84
N ILE A 82 4.33 -7.70 -1.61
CA ILE A 82 5.20 -8.83 -1.24
C ILE A 82 4.42 -10.15 -1.27
N GLN A 83 3.14 -10.14 -0.89
CA GLN A 83 2.26 -11.31 -0.89
C GLN A 83 1.75 -11.72 -2.29
N ASN A 84 2.36 -11.21 -3.37
CA ASN A 84 2.06 -11.55 -4.76
C ASN A 84 0.61 -11.29 -5.22
N PHE A 85 -0.13 -10.42 -4.54
CA PHE A 85 -1.40 -9.92 -5.07
C PHE A 85 -1.17 -9.25 -6.42
N THR A 86 -2.13 -9.33 -7.34
CA THR A 86 -2.17 -8.47 -8.56
C THR A 86 -2.42 -7.00 -8.18
N PRO A 87 -2.12 -6.02 -9.05
CA PRO A 87 -2.38 -4.61 -8.75
C PRO A 87 -3.84 -4.34 -8.36
N SER A 88 -4.79 -4.92 -9.11
CA SER A 88 -6.22 -4.78 -8.82
C SER A 88 -6.59 -5.40 -7.47
N GLN A 89 -6.11 -6.60 -7.17
CA GLN A 89 -6.38 -7.22 -5.87
C GLN A 89 -5.74 -6.44 -4.72
N ALA A 90 -4.58 -5.82 -4.91
CA ALA A 90 -3.88 -5.07 -3.87
C ALA A 90 -4.60 -3.77 -3.50
N THR A 91 -5.27 -3.12 -4.45
CA THR A 91 -5.86 -1.79 -4.28
C THR A 91 -7.40 -1.78 -4.21
N PHE A 92 -8.08 -2.85 -4.66
CA PHE A 92 -9.53 -2.93 -4.77
C PHE A 92 -10.27 -2.53 -3.49
N PHE A 93 -9.71 -2.86 -2.32
CA PHE A 93 -10.34 -2.58 -1.02
C PHE A 93 -10.71 -1.11 -0.80
N ILE A 94 -10.09 -0.17 -1.53
CA ILE A 94 -10.35 1.26 -1.44
C ILE A 94 -11.74 1.62 -1.99
N LEU A 95 -12.16 1.01 -3.10
CA LEU A 95 -13.41 1.36 -3.78
C LEU A 95 -14.68 1.08 -2.94
N PRO A 96 -14.80 -0.06 -2.23
CA PRO A 96 -15.93 -0.32 -1.33
C PRO A 96 -16.13 0.72 -0.23
N LEU A 97 -15.13 1.55 0.10
CA LEU A 97 -15.31 2.63 1.07
C LEU A 97 -16.45 3.58 0.67
N LYS A 98 -16.60 3.86 -0.64
CA LYS A 98 -17.68 4.70 -1.16
C LYS A 98 -19.06 4.12 -0.86
N SER A 99 -19.25 2.83 -1.10
CA SER A 99 -20.53 2.17 -0.82
C SER A 99 -20.79 2.04 0.68
N ILE A 100 -19.77 1.74 1.48
CA ILE A 100 -19.89 1.67 2.95
C ILE A 100 -20.36 3.02 3.51
N VAL A 101 -19.75 4.12 3.06
CA VAL A 101 -20.14 5.47 3.46
C VAL A 101 -21.56 5.80 2.98
N HIS A 102 -21.87 5.51 1.71
CA HIS A 102 -23.19 5.77 1.15
C HIS A 102 -24.29 5.06 1.96
N GLU A 103 -24.13 3.76 2.26
CA GLU A 103 -25.09 3.00 3.07
C GLU A 103 -25.29 3.59 4.47
N LYS A 104 -24.21 4.06 5.11
CA LYS A 104 -24.27 4.62 6.47
C LYS A 104 -24.89 6.01 6.53
N CYS A 105 -24.77 6.79 5.46
CA CYS A 105 -25.20 8.19 5.42
C CYS A 105 -26.47 8.43 4.58
N LYS A 106 -27.00 7.42 3.87
CA LYS A 106 -28.13 7.54 2.93
C LYS A 106 -29.32 8.31 3.50
N ASN A 107 -29.84 7.90 4.66
CA ASN A 107 -31.04 8.46 5.28
C ASN A 107 -30.87 9.95 5.71
N GLN A 108 -29.64 10.42 5.87
CA GLN A 108 -29.33 11.78 6.30
C GLN A 108 -28.95 12.68 5.10
N LEU A 109 -28.37 12.08 4.05
CA LEU A 109 -27.99 12.76 2.81
C LEU A 109 -29.21 13.19 1.98
N GLU A 110 -30.28 12.40 1.99
CA GLU A 110 -31.55 12.74 1.33
C GLU A 110 -32.21 14.02 1.90
N LYS A 111 -31.78 14.49 3.08
CA LYS A 111 -32.38 15.63 3.79
C LYS A 111 -31.60 16.95 3.72
N ASN A 112 -30.32 16.92 3.36
CA ASN A 112 -29.39 18.05 3.62
C ASN A 112 -28.64 18.60 2.39
N ASP A 113 -29.02 18.25 1.16
CA ASP A 113 -28.31 18.69 -0.07
C ASP A 113 -26.77 18.44 -0.02
N GLY A 114 -26.37 17.36 0.66
CA GLY A 114 -24.96 16.99 0.90
C GLY A 114 -24.25 16.41 -0.32
N LEU A 115 -24.82 16.57 -1.52
CA LEU A 115 -24.30 15.98 -2.76
C LEU A 115 -22.88 16.44 -3.07
N LYS A 116 -22.56 17.71 -2.79
CA LYS A 116 -21.21 18.27 -2.98
C LYS A 116 -20.19 17.62 -2.05
N GLU A 117 -20.51 17.45 -0.77
CA GLU A 117 -19.61 16.86 0.22
C GLU A 117 -19.35 15.39 -0.09
N VAL A 118 -20.39 14.64 -0.47
CA VAL A 118 -20.26 13.23 -0.87
C VAL A 118 -19.42 13.09 -2.13
N ARG A 119 -19.63 13.98 -3.09
CA ARG A 119 -18.82 14.02 -4.31
C ARG A 119 -17.35 14.26 -3.98
N LEU A 120 -17.03 15.26 -3.16
CA LEU A 120 -15.66 15.54 -2.72
C LEU A 120 -15.02 14.36 -1.99
N PHE A 121 -15.78 13.70 -1.11
CA PHE A 121 -15.30 12.48 -0.45
C PHE A 121 -14.98 11.38 -1.46
N ASN A 122 -15.87 11.13 -2.43
CA ASN A 122 -15.66 10.12 -3.46
C ASN A 122 -14.44 10.44 -4.34
N GLU A 123 -14.22 11.70 -4.69
CA GLU A 123 -13.04 12.16 -5.43
C GLU A 123 -11.75 11.91 -4.63
N ASN A 124 -11.76 12.10 -3.31
CA ASN A 124 -10.63 11.76 -2.45
C ASN A 124 -10.41 10.24 -2.38
N VAL A 125 -11.47 9.42 -2.36
CA VAL A 125 -11.31 7.96 -2.44
C VAL A 125 -10.68 7.52 -3.77
N ASP A 126 -10.99 8.19 -4.88
CA ASP A 126 -10.34 7.91 -6.17
C ASP A 126 -8.86 8.30 -6.18
N ARG A 127 -8.51 9.45 -5.58
CA ARG A 127 -7.10 9.83 -5.40
C ARG A 127 -6.33 8.84 -4.53
N LEU A 128 -6.95 8.34 -3.46
CA LEU A 128 -6.38 7.30 -2.62
C LEU A 128 -6.08 6.02 -3.42
N LEU A 129 -6.98 5.64 -4.35
CA LEU A 129 -6.77 4.49 -5.23
C LEU A 129 -5.56 4.69 -6.16
N PHE A 130 -5.40 5.87 -6.76
CA PHE A 130 -4.24 6.15 -7.60
C PHE A 130 -2.93 6.11 -6.81
N LEU A 131 -2.91 6.75 -5.64
CA LEU A 131 -1.73 6.71 -4.76
C LEU A 131 -1.38 5.27 -4.34
N ALA A 132 -2.39 4.44 -4.03
CA ALA A 132 -2.16 3.03 -3.72
C ALA A 132 -1.57 2.26 -4.90
N PHE A 133 -2.02 2.56 -6.12
CA PHE A 133 -1.49 1.93 -7.33
C PHE A 133 -0.03 2.31 -7.56
N ASP A 134 0.31 3.59 -7.40
CA ASP A 134 1.69 4.07 -7.56
C ASP A 134 2.63 3.40 -6.56
N ILE A 135 2.28 3.37 -5.27
CA ILE A 135 3.05 2.68 -4.22
C ILE A 135 3.24 1.20 -4.56
N TYR A 136 2.17 0.54 -5.04
CA TYR A 136 2.23 -0.85 -5.42
C TYR A 136 3.23 -1.08 -6.55
N MET A 137 3.19 -0.23 -7.59
CA MET A 137 4.09 -0.32 -8.74
C MET A 137 5.54 -0.04 -8.35
N GLU A 138 5.80 1.00 -7.55
CA GLU A 138 7.13 1.29 -6.98
C GLU A 138 7.68 0.06 -6.23
N CYS A 139 6.84 -0.60 -5.42
CA CYS A 139 7.25 -1.78 -4.68
C CYS A 139 7.55 -2.97 -5.61
N ARG A 140 6.72 -3.22 -6.63
CA ARG A 140 6.94 -4.33 -7.58
C ARG A 140 8.15 -4.12 -8.45
N GLU A 141 8.39 -2.90 -8.93
CA GLU A 141 9.59 -2.54 -9.68
C GLU A 141 10.85 -2.82 -8.86
N LYS A 142 10.86 -2.39 -7.58
CA LYS A 142 11.97 -2.68 -6.67
C LYS A 142 12.19 -4.17 -6.43
N ILE A 143 11.12 -4.95 -6.27
CA ILE A 143 11.23 -6.41 -6.11
C ILE A 143 11.84 -7.04 -7.36
N TYR A 144 11.41 -6.62 -8.55
CA TYR A 144 11.93 -7.17 -9.79
C TYR A 144 13.36 -6.76 -10.09
N SER A 145 13.74 -5.51 -9.80
CA SER A 145 15.13 -5.06 -9.96
C SER A 145 16.08 -5.83 -9.03
N LEU A 146 15.67 -6.09 -7.78
CA LEU A 146 16.42 -6.93 -6.85
C LEU A 146 16.59 -8.37 -7.37
N LYS A 147 15.52 -8.99 -7.88
CA LYS A 147 15.58 -10.35 -8.45
C LYS A 147 16.52 -10.41 -9.66
N ALA A 148 16.39 -9.48 -10.60
CA ALA A 148 17.24 -9.44 -11.80
C ALA A 148 18.72 -9.22 -11.46
N ASN A 149 19.01 -8.36 -10.47
CA ASN A 149 20.38 -8.14 -10.02
C ASN A 149 20.95 -9.37 -9.32
N GLU A 150 20.16 -10.07 -8.51
CA GLU A 150 20.60 -11.30 -7.86
C GLU A 150 20.91 -12.41 -8.87
N GLU A 151 20.05 -12.60 -9.88
CA GLU A 151 20.29 -13.55 -10.96
C GLU A 151 21.60 -13.25 -11.70
N LYS A 152 21.83 -11.98 -12.07
CA LYS A 152 23.09 -11.54 -12.70
C LYS A 152 24.29 -11.83 -11.81
N ASN A 153 24.19 -11.55 -10.50
CA ASN A 153 25.26 -11.79 -9.54
C ASN A 153 25.58 -13.27 -9.39
N ILE A 154 24.57 -14.14 -9.33
CA ILE A 154 24.74 -15.60 -9.26
C ILE A 154 25.47 -16.10 -10.51
N VAL A 155 25.00 -15.69 -11.69
CA VAL A 155 25.59 -16.07 -12.99
C VAL A 155 27.04 -15.60 -13.07
N PHE A 156 27.32 -14.33 -12.75
CA PHE A 156 28.67 -13.78 -12.72
C PHE A 156 29.59 -14.56 -11.78
N LYS A 157 29.14 -14.83 -10.55
CA LYS A 157 29.91 -15.62 -9.56
C LYS A 157 30.18 -17.04 -10.05
N ALA A 158 29.23 -17.67 -10.75
CA ALA A 158 29.40 -19.01 -11.32
C ALA A 158 30.47 -19.01 -12.43
N PHE A 159 30.39 -18.08 -13.38
CA PHE A 159 31.39 -17.94 -14.44
C PHE A 159 32.79 -17.59 -13.91
N LYS A 160 32.88 -16.72 -12.89
CA LYS A 160 34.13 -16.40 -12.20
C LYS A 160 34.75 -17.65 -11.56
N ARG A 161 33.95 -18.46 -10.85
CA ARG A 161 34.41 -19.73 -10.25
C ARG A 161 34.86 -20.77 -11.28
N ALA A 162 34.24 -20.77 -12.46
CA ALA A 162 34.61 -21.65 -13.57
C ALA A 162 35.86 -21.17 -14.33
N GLY A 163 36.45 -20.03 -13.96
CA GLY A 163 37.60 -19.45 -14.67
C GLY A 163 37.26 -18.90 -16.06
N LEU A 164 35.97 -18.72 -16.36
CA LEU A 164 35.47 -18.26 -17.66
C LEU A 164 35.41 -16.73 -17.77
N ILE A 165 35.66 -16.02 -16.68
CA ILE A 165 35.77 -14.55 -16.63
C ILE A 165 37.12 -14.22 -15.98
N ALA A 166 37.97 -13.51 -16.70
CA ALA A 166 39.16 -12.86 -16.15
C ALA A 166 38.77 -11.46 -15.66
N GLU A 167 39.20 -11.08 -14.45
CA GLU A 167 39.18 -9.68 -14.05
C GLU A 167 40.18 -8.95 -14.93
N ILE A 168 39.70 -8.02 -15.76
CA ILE A 168 40.58 -7.04 -16.38
C ILE A 168 41.08 -6.20 -15.21
N SER A 169 42.34 -6.39 -14.83
CA SER A 169 42.99 -5.54 -13.85
C SER A 169 42.88 -4.10 -14.37
N GLU A 170 42.21 -3.22 -13.63
CA GLU A 170 42.34 -1.79 -13.83
C GLU A 170 43.76 -1.37 -13.42
N GLU A 171 44.76 -1.77 -14.21
CA GLU A 171 46.08 -1.16 -14.15
C GLU A 171 45.88 0.32 -14.51
N GLN A 172 45.97 1.18 -13.49
CA GLN A 172 46.11 2.60 -13.72
C GLN A 172 47.30 2.80 -14.66
N PRO A 173 47.15 3.50 -15.79
CA PRO A 173 48.27 3.72 -16.69
C PRO A 173 49.34 4.51 -15.93
N ASP A 174 50.51 3.89 -15.76
CA ASP A 174 51.71 4.52 -15.20
C ASP A 174 52.06 5.76 -16.03
N LEU A 175 51.61 6.93 -15.58
CA LEU A 175 51.88 8.24 -16.19
C LEU A 175 53.31 8.73 -15.93
N ASN A 176 54.21 7.90 -15.39
CA ASN A 176 55.61 8.25 -15.15
C ASN A 176 56.58 7.54 -16.10
N LYS A 177 56.44 7.82 -17.40
CA LYS A 177 57.57 7.79 -18.34
C LYS A 177 57.58 9.06 -19.19
N SER A 178 57.90 10.18 -18.54
CA SER A 178 58.46 11.34 -19.23
C SER A 178 59.94 11.43 -18.89
N THR A 179 60.73 11.01 -19.86
CA THR A 179 62.12 11.32 -20.17
C THR A 179 62.58 12.68 -19.61
N ILE A 180 63.66 12.72 -18.83
CA ILE A 180 65.04 13.18 -19.17
C ILE A 180 65.93 12.82 -17.97
#